data_AF-A0A399FXD3-F1
#
_entry.id   AF-A0A399FXD3-F1
#
_cell.length_a   1.000
_cell.length_b   1.000
_cell.length_c   1.000
_cell.angle_alpha   90.00
_cell.angle_beta   90.00
_cell.angle_gamma   90.00
#
_symmetry.space_group_name_H-M   'P 1'
#
loop_
_entity.id
_entity.type
_entity.pdbx_description
1 polymer ?
#
loop_
_entity_poly.entity_id
_entity_poly.type
_entity_poly.pdbx_seq_one_letter_code
_entity_poly.pdbx_strand_id
1 'polypeptide(L)' 'MIKTKLFYGFFKIIIGSILKLFYSLEIKGLENLPQEGGGILAPNHSSYLDPLFFGLAVPRNIS' A
#
# COMPACT_ATOMS: atom_id res chain seq x y z
N MET A 1 6.14 19.01 -7.31
CA MET A 1 5.88 18.33 -6.03
C MET A 1 4.39 18.16 -5.70
N ILE A 2 3.54 19.20 -5.85
CA ILE A 2 2.08 19.10 -5.61
C ILE A 2 1.36 18.19 -6.64
N LYS A 3 1.69 18.32 -7.93
CA LYS A 3 1.11 17.48 -9.00
C LYS A 3 1.32 15.98 -8.76
N THR A 4 2.49 15.60 -8.26
CA THR A 4 2.85 14.19 -8.02
C THR A 4 2.01 13.57 -6.91
N LYS A 5 1.74 14.29 -5.81
CA LYS A 5 0.88 13.82 -4.72
C LYS A 5 -0.57 13.68 -5.15
N LEU A 6 -1.08 14.63 -5.93
CA LEU A 6 -2.46 14.59 -6.44
C LEU A 6 -2.67 13.42 -7.40
N PHE A 7 -1.71 13.22 -8.31
CA PHE A 7 -1.71 12.10 -9.24
C PHE A 7 -1.59 10.77 -8.50
N TYR A 8 -0.65 10.63 -7.58
CA TYR A 8 -0.52 9.43 -6.74
C TYR A 8 -1.81 9.12 -5.97
N GLY A 9 -2.42 10.12 -5.34
CA GLY A 9 -3.69 9.96 -4.62
C GLY A 9 -4.83 9.50 -5.53
N PHE A 10 -4.96 10.11 -6.72
CA PHE A 10 -5.96 9.73 -7.71
C PHE A 10 -5.79 8.27 -8.17
N PHE A 11 -4.57 7.88 -8.55
CA PHE A 11 -4.28 6.50 -8.97
C PHE A 11 -4.43 5.51 -7.81
N LYS A 12 -4.06 5.89 -6.58
CA LYS A 12 -4.25 5.06 -5.38
C LYS A 12 -5.73 4.76 -5.15
N ILE A 13 -6.62 5.73 -5.37
CA ILE A 13 -8.08 5.51 -5.27
C ILE A 13 -8.57 4.56 -6.37
N ILE A 14 -8.17 4.79 -7.63
CA ILE A 14 -8.60 3.96 -8.77
C ILE A 14 -8.11 2.53 -8.62
N ILE A 15 -6.80 2.34 -8.43
CA ILE A 15 -6.18 1.03 -8.27
C ILE A 15 -6.70 0.34 -7.01
N GLY A 16 -6.86 1.08 -5.92
CA GLY A 16 -7.45 0.55 -4.69
C GLY A 16 -8.87 0.03 -4.87
N SER A 17 -9.68 0.72 -5.67
CA SER A 17 -11.05 0.31 -5.96
C SER A 17 -11.09 -0.93 -6.83
N ILE A 18 -10.24 -0.99 -7.86
CA ILE A 18 -10.06 -2.17 -8.72
C ILE A 18 -9.62 -3.37 -7.88
N LEU A 19 -8.57 -3.21 -7.08
CA LEU A 19 -8.04 -4.32 -6.28
C LEU A 19 -9.04 -4.79 -5.22
N LYS A 20 -9.82 -3.91 -4.59
CA LYS A 20 -10.91 -4.33 -3.68
C LYS A 20 -12.04 -5.09 -4.39
N LEU A 21 -12.28 -4.81 -5.67
CA LEU A 21 -13.32 -5.51 -6.45
C LEU A 21 -12.87 -6.92 -6.85
N PHE A 22 -11.60 -7.08 -7.23
CA PHE A 22 -11.06 -8.36 -7.71
C PHE A 22 -10.44 -9.23 -6.60
N TYR A 23 -10.02 -8.63 -5.48
CA TYR A 23 -9.34 -9.33 -4.39
C TYR A 23 -10.05 -9.08 -3.06
N SER A 24 -10.37 -10.17 -2.35
CA SER A 24 -10.80 -10.13 -0.95
C SER A 24 -9.60 -9.89 -0.03
N LEU A 25 -9.08 -8.67 -0.04
CA LEU A 25 -7.90 -8.29 0.74
C LEU A 25 -8.25 -8.21 2.23
N GLU A 26 -7.63 -9.10 3.02
CA GLU A 26 -7.67 -9.04 4.49
C GLU A 26 -6.35 -8.47 5.00
N ILE A 27 -6.42 -7.42 5.82
CA ILE A 27 -5.23 -6.76 6.38
C ILE A 27 -5.21 -7.04 7.88
N LYS A 28 -4.10 -7.61 8.37
CA LYS A 28 -3.87 -7.92 9.79
C LYS A 28 -2.52 -7.39 10.23
N GLY A 29 -2.37 -7.05 11.51
CA GLY A 29 -1.08 -6.69 12.09
C GLY A 29 -0.58 -5.29 11.73
N LEU A 30 -1.45 -4.35 11.35
CA LEU A 30 -1.06 -2.95 11.11
C LEU A 30 -0.52 -2.29 12.38
N GLU A 31 -0.97 -2.76 13.54
CA GLU A 31 -0.49 -2.38 14.87
C GLU A 31 0.99 -2.73 15.12
N ASN A 32 1.57 -3.66 14.34
CA ASN A 32 2.98 -4.02 14.42
C ASN A 32 3.88 -3.05 13.64
N LEU A 33 3.30 -2.13 12.87
CA LEU A 33 4.08 -1.14 12.14
C LEU A 33 4.74 -0.16 13.12
N PRO A 34 6.02 0.19 12.90
CA PRO A 34 6.70 1.17 13.73
C PRO A 34 5.99 2.53 13.62
N GLN A 35 5.55 3.05 14.76
CA GLN A 35 4.89 4.36 14.87
C GLN A 35 5.88 5.49 14.53
N GLU A 36 7.13 5.33 14.95
CA GLU A 36 8.22 6.27 14.71
C GLU A 36 9.42 5.57 14.07
N GLY A 37 10.26 6.33 13.37
CA GLY A 37 11.42 5.80 12.65
C GLY A 37 11.08 5.05 11.36
N GLY A 38 12.03 4.25 10.91
CA GLY A 38 11.94 3.42 9.70
C GLY A 38 11.71 1.94 10.02
N GLY A 39 11.22 1.20 9.04
CA GLY A 39 11.06 -0.26 9.10
C GLY A 39 11.23 -0.86 7.72
N ILE A 40 11.58 -2.15 7.66
CA ILE A 40 11.72 -2.89 6.42
C ILE A 40 10.51 -3.81 6.27
N LEU A 41 9.77 -3.65 5.18
CA LEU A 41 8.76 -4.62 4.77
C LEU A 41 9.46 -5.75 4.00
N ALA A 42 9.32 -6.98 4.48
CA ALA A 42 9.91 -8.16 3.87
C ALA A 42 8.80 -9.10 3.39
N PRO A 43 8.15 -8.82 2.25
CA PRO A 43 7.07 -9.65 1.74
C PRO A 43 7.59 -10.99 1.23
N ASN A 44 6.74 -12.01 1.30
CA ASN A 44 6.92 -13.20 0.47
C ASN A 44 6.71 -12.79 -0.99
N HIS A 45 7.67 -13.06 -1.87
CA HIS A 45 7.56 -12.65 -3.28
C HIS A 45 6.62 -13.58 -4.04
N SER A 46 5.32 -13.43 -3.81
CA SER A 46 4.30 -14.30 -4.40
C SER A 46 3.73 -13.71 -5.68
N SER A 47 3.76 -12.38 -5.85
CA SER A 47 3.20 -11.73 -7.03
C SER A 47 3.88 -10.41 -7.37
N TYR A 48 3.80 -10.02 -8.64
CA TYR A 48 4.18 -8.67 -9.07
C TYR A 48 3.24 -7.58 -8.55
N LEU A 49 2.06 -7.97 -8.05
CA LEU A 49 1.09 -7.05 -7.46
C LEU A 49 1.41 -6.70 -6.00
N ASP A 50 2.36 -7.40 -5.36
CA ASP A 50 2.73 -7.21 -3.95
C ASP A 50 2.97 -5.72 -3.61
N PRO A 51 3.74 -4.93 -4.39
CA PRO A 51 3.96 -3.52 -4.08
C PRO A 51 2.67 -2.67 -4.10
N LEU A 52 1.68 -3.01 -4.95
CA LEU A 52 0.41 -2.29 -5.01
C LEU A 52 -0.42 -2.57 -3.75
N PHE A 53 -0.45 -3.82 -3.28
CA PHE A 53 -1.14 -4.17 -2.05
C PHE A 53 -0.51 -3.48 -0.84
N PHE A 54 0.81 -3.45 -0.72
CA PHE A 54 1.49 -2.72 0.36
C PHE A 54 1.26 -1.22 0.28
N GLY A 55 1.35 -0.63 -0.92
CA GLY A 55 1.07 0.79 -1.14
C GLY A 55 -0.36 1.21 -0.76
N LEU A 56 -1.31 0.27 -0.79
CA LEU A 56 -2.70 0.47 -0.35
C LEU A 56 -2.92 0.22 1.13
N ALA A 57 -2.37 -0.88 1.66
CA ALA A 57 -2.62 -1.35 3.03
C ALA A 57 -1.87 -0.54 4.08
N VAL A 58 -0.64 -0.11 3.78
CA VAL A 58 0.20 0.59 4.75
C VAL A 58 -0.20 2.09 4.79
N PRO A 59 -0.52 2.65 5.97
CA PRO A 59 -1.03 4.02 6.10
C PRO A 59 0.06 5.10 5.96
N ARG A 60 1.32 4.70 5.76
CA ARG A 60 2.48 5.60 5.58
C ARG A 60 3.12 5.40 4.22
N ASN A 61 3.87 6.41 3.77
CA ASN A 61 4.63 6.29 2.53
C ASN A 61 5.68 5.18 2.66
N ILE A 62 5.74 4.32 1.65
CA ILE A 62 6.76 3.29 1.47
C ILE A 62 7.68 3.79 0.34
N SER A 63 8.98 3.60 0.50
CA SER A 63 10.04 4.03 -0.43
C SER A 63 10.88 2.85 -0.86
#